data_AF-A0A962QRQ5-F1
#
_entry.id   AF-A0A962QRQ5-F1
#
_cell.length_a   1.000
_cell.length_b   1.000
_cell.length_c   1.000
_cell.angle_alpha   90.00
_cell.angle_beta   90.00
_cell.angle_gamma   90.00
#
_symmetry.space_group_name_H-M   'P 1'
#
loop_
_entity.id
_entity.type
_entity.pdbx_description
1 polymer ?
#
loop_
_entity_poly.entity_id
_entity_poly.type
_entity_poly.pdbx_seq_one_letter_code
_entity_poly.pdbx_strand_id
1 'polypeptide(L)'
;MQENFEIVAVSRGDQGKGASRRLRREGMVPGIIYGSGKDPEMFATSHNELIQHLEHEAFYSHILTVSVDGKAQKVVLKDLQRHPSKPFVVHVDLLRVAEGDRIKMNVPLHFLNEATSPGVKAGGQVSHTMTDVEVICAAKDLPEYIEVDLGAMNVGDILHLTDLKLPQGVALVAFSHGGDPAEHDSAVVSVHTPRGGAAGDGEEGEEEGEATE
;
A
#
# COMPACT_ATOMS: atom_id res chain seq x y z
N MET A 1 14.09 13.34 5.36
CA MET A 1 14.28 13.59 6.80
C MET A 1 13.60 12.42 7.46
N GLN A 2 14.29 11.57 8.23
CA GLN A 2 13.65 10.40 8.86
C GLN A 2 12.55 10.89 9.79
N GLU A 3 11.29 10.63 9.43
CA GLU A 3 10.16 10.93 10.31
C GLU A 3 10.08 9.84 11.37
N ASN A 4 10.36 10.21 12.62
CA ASN A 4 10.22 9.29 13.74
C ASN A 4 8.75 9.27 14.19
N PHE A 5 8.08 8.16 13.95
CA PHE A 5 6.73 7.93 14.45
C PHE A 5 6.78 7.29 15.84
N GLU A 6 6.24 8.00 16.84
CA GLU A 6 6.10 7.51 18.21
C GLU A 6 4.63 7.37 18.57
N ILE A 7 4.23 6.18 19.02
CA ILE A 7 2.86 5.90 19.49
C ILE A 7 2.91 5.68 20.99
N VAL A 8 2.15 6.49 21.72
CA VAL A 8 1.95 6.31 23.16
C VAL A 8 0.78 5.35 23.37
N ALA A 9 1.03 4.30 24.14
CA ALA A 9 0.08 3.23 24.37
C ALA A 9 0.00 2.85 25.85
N VAL A 10 -1.18 2.39 26.26
CA VAL A 10 -1.45 1.90 27.61
C VAL A 10 -1.71 0.41 27.55
N SER A 11 -1.06 -0.37 28.41
CA SER A 11 -1.31 -1.81 28.49
C SER A 11 -2.75 -2.09 28.95
N ARG A 12 -3.35 -3.16 28.44
CA ARG A 12 -4.69 -3.58 28.85
C ARG A 12 -4.73 -5.04 29.28
N GLY A 13 -5.41 -5.29 30.39
CA GLY A 13 -5.73 -6.65 30.86
C GLY A 13 -7.10 -7.14 30.35
N ASP A 14 -8.03 -6.23 30.12
CA ASP A 14 -9.42 -6.56 29.74
C ASP A 14 -9.53 -7.09 28.31
N GLN A 15 -10.01 -8.32 28.19
CA GLN A 15 -10.17 -9.01 26.91
C GLN A 15 -11.62 -9.10 26.44
N GLY A 16 -11.79 -9.32 25.14
CA GLY A 16 -13.08 -9.64 24.53
C GLY A 16 -13.82 -8.48 23.86
N LYS A 17 -14.99 -8.82 23.31
CA LYS A 17 -15.80 -7.93 22.46
C LYS A 17 -16.38 -6.73 23.22
N GLY A 18 -16.73 -6.92 24.50
CA GLY A 18 -17.31 -5.87 25.35
C GLY A 18 -16.31 -4.78 25.70
N ALA A 19 -15.13 -5.16 26.20
CA ALA A 19 -14.05 -4.24 26.53
C ALA A 19 -13.58 -3.42 25.32
N SER A 20 -13.34 -4.09 24.20
CA SER A 20 -12.90 -3.45 22.95
C SER A 20 -13.97 -2.52 22.35
N ARG A 21 -15.25 -2.70 22.67
CA ARG A 21 -16.32 -1.76 22.28
C ARG A 21 -16.36 -0.52 23.18
N ARG A 22 -16.05 -0.65 24.47
CA ARG A 22 -15.98 0.49 25.40
C ARG A 22 -14.81 1.41 25.05
N LEU A 23 -13.62 0.83 24.86
CA LEU A 23 -12.43 1.59 24.45
C LEU A 23 -12.67 2.42 23.18
N ARG A 24 -13.29 1.83 22.15
CA ARG A 24 -13.61 2.55 20.92
C ARG A 24 -14.63 3.67 21.12
N ARG A 25 -15.53 3.57 22.10
CA ARG A 25 -16.45 4.67 22.47
C ARG A 25 -15.73 5.80 23.21
N GLU A 26 -14.66 5.46 23.92
CA GLU A 26 -13.80 6.41 24.64
C GLU A 26 -12.74 7.05 23.72
N GLY A 27 -12.74 6.74 22.42
CA GLY A 27 -11.76 7.28 21.46
C GLY A 27 -10.41 6.56 21.49
N MET A 28 -10.36 5.36 22.08
CA MET A 28 -9.17 4.52 22.12
C MET A 28 -9.27 3.37 21.10
N VAL A 29 -8.16 3.07 20.43
CA VAL A 29 -8.05 1.97 19.48
C VAL A 29 -7.33 0.81 20.15
N PRO A 30 -7.97 -0.37 20.26
CA PRO A 30 -7.30 -1.57 20.77
C PRO A 30 -6.32 -2.12 19.74
N GLY A 31 -5.20 -2.64 20.21
CA GLY A 31 -4.22 -3.31 19.36
C GLY A 31 -3.44 -4.40 20.08
N ILE A 32 -2.61 -5.09 19.30
CA ILE A 32 -1.74 -6.15 19.79
C ILE A 32 -0.33 -5.98 19.24
N ILE A 33 0.67 -6.15 20.11
CA ILE A 33 2.08 -6.24 19.74
C ILE A 33 2.52 -7.69 19.90
N TYR A 34 3.05 -8.30 18.85
CA TYR A 34 3.55 -9.68 18.89
C TYR A 34 4.87 -9.83 18.11
N GLY A 35 5.45 -11.04 18.15
CA GLY A 35 6.70 -11.34 17.43
C GLY A 35 7.96 -11.25 18.28
N SER A 36 9.12 -11.43 17.64
CA SER A 36 10.44 -11.47 18.28
C SER A 36 10.56 -12.53 19.42
N GLY A 37 9.76 -13.60 19.37
CA GLY A 37 9.77 -14.68 20.38
C GLY A 37 9.27 -14.28 21.77
N LYS A 38 8.61 -13.13 21.91
CA LYS A 38 8.02 -12.65 23.17
C LYS A 38 6.50 -12.85 23.17
N ASP A 39 5.92 -12.94 24.36
CA ASP A 39 4.48 -13.03 24.52
C ASP A 39 3.75 -11.82 23.90
N PRO A 40 2.57 -12.03 23.29
CA PRO A 40 1.77 -10.94 22.77
C PRO A 40 1.34 -9.98 23.89
N GLU A 41 1.50 -8.68 23.63
CA GLU A 41 1.14 -7.61 24.55
C GLU A 41 -0.05 -6.86 23.97
N MET A 42 -1.16 -6.81 24.72
CA MET A 42 -2.33 -6.04 24.29
C MET A 42 -2.20 -4.62 24.81
N PHE A 43 -2.53 -3.66 23.95
CA PHE A 43 -2.48 -2.26 24.29
C PHE A 43 -3.72 -1.51 23.76
N ALA A 44 -3.87 -0.27 24.22
CA ALA A 44 -4.78 0.69 23.65
C ALA A 44 -4.03 1.99 23.37
N THR A 45 -4.27 2.60 22.20
CA THR A 45 -3.70 3.89 21.79
C THR A 45 -4.81 4.90 21.51
N SER A 46 -4.48 6.19 21.53
CA SER A 46 -5.40 7.27 21.15
C SER A 46 -5.74 7.19 19.66
N HIS A 47 -7.03 7.21 19.33
CA HIS A 47 -7.49 7.21 17.93
C HIS A 47 -7.03 8.46 17.17
N ASN A 48 -7.00 9.61 17.83
CA ASN A 48 -6.64 10.88 17.19
C ASN A 48 -5.16 10.92 16.79
N GLU A 49 -4.27 10.49 17.68
CA GLU A 49 -2.82 10.41 17.40
C GLU A 49 -2.55 9.38 16.31
N LEU A 50 -3.22 8.23 16.39
CA LEU A 50 -3.06 7.19 15.39
C LEU A 50 -3.52 7.65 14.00
N ILE A 51 -4.66 8.35 13.88
CA ILE A 51 -5.10 8.88 12.58
C ILE A 51 -4.09 9.87 12.01
N GLN A 52 -3.58 10.79 12.83
CA GLN A 52 -2.59 11.76 12.36
C GLN A 52 -1.37 11.05 11.77
N HIS A 53 -0.87 10.01 12.43
CA HIS A 53 0.23 9.23 11.87
C HIS A 53 -0.16 8.47 10.60
N LEU A 54 -1.38 7.93 10.53
CA LEU A 54 -1.89 7.20 9.35
C LEU A 54 -2.13 8.06 8.11
N GLU A 55 -2.18 9.40 8.26
CA GLU A 55 -2.20 10.34 7.14
C GLU A 55 -0.87 10.38 6.40
N HIS A 56 0.23 10.01 7.05
CA HIS A 56 1.54 9.89 6.43
C HIS A 56 1.69 8.49 5.81
N GLU A 57 1.88 8.40 4.50
CA GLU A 57 2.05 7.11 3.79
C GLU A 57 3.29 6.34 4.27
N ALA A 58 4.34 7.05 4.71
CA ALA A 58 5.52 6.41 5.28
C ALA A 58 5.19 5.55 6.51
N PHE A 59 4.10 5.82 7.22
CA PHE A 59 3.73 5.08 8.43
C PHE A 59 3.50 3.58 8.18
N TYR A 60 3.04 3.17 6.99
CA TYR A 60 2.80 1.76 6.66
C TYR A 60 4.08 0.97 6.42
N SER A 61 5.15 1.64 6.00
CA SER A 61 6.43 1.07 5.58
C SER A 61 7.58 1.51 6.50
N HIS A 62 7.31 2.06 7.68
CA HIS A 62 8.35 2.56 8.60
C HIS A 62 8.45 1.75 9.89
N ILE A 63 9.63 1.80 10.52
CA ILE A 63 9.83 1.26 11.86
C ILE A 63 9.29 2.27 12.87
N LEU A 64 8.22 1.89 13.56
CA LEU A 64 7.54 2.68 14.56
C LEU A 64 8.15 2.43 15.94
N THR A 65 8.13 3.46 16.79
CA THR A 65 8.42 3.30 18.22
C THR A 65 7.12 3.32 18.99
N VAL A 66 6.83 2.28 19.75
CA VAL A 66 5.64 2.23 20.61
C VAL A 66 6.08 2.22 22.06
N SER A 67 5.59 3.18 22.84
CA SER A 67 5.82 3.26 24.27
C SER A 67 4.59 2.72 25.00
N VAL A 68 4.68 1.47 25.49
CA VAL A 68 3.64 0.86 26.32
C VAL A 68 4.00 1.05 27.79
N ASP A 69 3.19 1.81 28.53
CA ASP A 69 3.43 2.13 29.94
C ASP A 69 4.86 2.63 30.23
N GLY A 70 5.43 3.41 29.30
CA GLY A 70 6.79 3.96 29.39
C GLY A 70 7.92 3.04 28.90
N LYS A 71 7.61 1.83 28.40
CA LYS A 71 8.57 0.93 27.78
C LYS A 71 8.52 1.06 26.26
N ALA A 72 9.56 1.66 25.69
CA ALA A 72 9.70 1.76 24.24
C ALA A 72 10.07 0.42 23.59
N GLN A 73 9.38 0.09 22.49
CA GLN A 73 9.65 -1.08 21.65
C GLN A 73 9.61 -0.67 20.18
N LYS A 74 10.49 -1.25 19.36
CA LYS A 74 10.48 -1.07 17.90
C LYS A 74 9.53 -2.07 17.25
N VAL A 75 8.61 -1.58 16.46
CA VAL A 75 7.58 -2.38 15.80
C VAL A 75 7.32 -1.87 14.39
N VAL A 76 6.64 -2.67 13.57
CA VAL A 76 6.09 -2.24 12.28
C VAL A 76 4.60 -2.50 12.26
N LEU A 77 3.88 -1.69 11.49
CA LEU A 77 2.45 -1.91 11.25
C LEU A 77 2.28 -3.15 10.38
N LYS A 78 1.61 -4.18 10.90
CA LYS A 78 1.38 -5.43 10.17
C LYS A 78 -0.01 -5.51 9.57
N ASP A 79 -1.03 -5.12 10.34
CA ASP A 79 -2.40 -5.07 9.86
C ASP A 79 -3.14 -3.89 10.51
N LEU A 80 -4.06 -3.31 9.75
CA LEU A 80 -4.86 -2.16 10.15
C LEU A 80 -6.31 -2.39 9.75
N GLN A 81 -7.17 -2.60 10.74
CA GLN A 81 -8.59 -2.77 10.48
C GLN A 81 -9.30 -1.44 10.55
N ARG A 82 -9.93 -1.06 9.45
CA ARG A 82 -10.73 0.18 9.36
C ARG A 82 -12.21 -0.12 9.36
N HIS A 83 -13.00 0.82 9.87
CA HIS A 83 -14.43 0.77 9.71
C HIS A 83 -14.80 1.07 8.24
N PRO A 84 -15.65 0.27 7.58
CA PRO A 84 -15.88 0.37 6.13
C PRO A 84 -16.55 1.67 5.68
N SER A 85 -17.31 2.33 6.57
CA SER A 85 -18.06 3.56 6.24
C SER A 85 -17.72 4.77 7.10
N LYS A 86 -16.85 4.61 8.11
CA LYS A 86 -16.51 5.69 9.05
C LYS A 86 -15.00 5.81 9.10
N PRO A 87 -14.45 7.03 9.28
CA PRO A 87 -13.01 7.24 9.42
C PRO A 87 -12.55 6.81 10.81
N PHE A 88 -12.77 5.54 11.17
CA PHE A 88 -12.49 5.00 12.49
C PHE A 88 -11.63 3.75 12.36
N VAL A 89 -10.54 3.68 13.13
CA VAL A 89 -9.67 2.51 13.18
C VAL A 89 -10.24 1.57 14.23
N VAL A 90 -10.48 0.32 13.82
CA VAL A 90 -11.10 -0.71 14.65
C VAL A 90 -10.05 -1.47 15.45
N HIS A 91 -8.93 -1.80 14.82
CA HIS A 91 -7.87 -2.60 15.41
C HIS A 91 -6.53 -2.33 14.71
N VAL A 92 -5.44 -2.48 15.46
CA VAL A 92 -4.06 -2.34 14.96
C VAL A 92 -3.23 -3.55 15.39
N ASP A 93 -2.57 -4.17 14.44
CA ASP A 93 -1.62 -5.25 14.68
C ASP A 93 -0.20 -4.75 14.42
N LEU A 94 0.65 -4.88 15.43
CA LEU A 94 2.03 -4.45 15.39
C LEU A 94 2.96 -5.65 15.56
N LEU A 95 3.96 -5.74 14.69
CA LEU A 95 4.97 -6.79 14.74
C LEU A 95 6.27 -6.21 15.31
N ARG A 96 6.80 -6.81 16.37
CA ARG A 96 8.11 -6.46 16.93
C ARG A 96 9.21 -6.78 15.94
N VAL A 97 10.14 -5.84 15.79
CA VAL A 97 11.25 -5.96 14.86
C VAL A 97 12.56 -6.15 15.62
N ALA A 98 13.25 -7.26 15.33
CA ALA A 98 14.65 -7.45 15.71
C ALA A 98 15.57 -7.18 14.50
N GLU A 99 16.83 -6.81 14.78
CA GLU A 99 17.79 -6.35 13.74
C GLU A 99 18.21 -7.40 12.70
N GLY A 100 17.73 -8.64 12.80
CA GLY A 100 18.00 -9.72 11.84
C GLY A 100 16.76 -10.37 11.23
N ASP A 101 15.56 -9.90 11.57
CA ASP A 101 14.34 -10.52 11.08
C ASP A 101 14.04 -10.10 9.63
N ARG A 102 13.66 -11.07 8.79
CA ARG A 102 13.07 -10.80 7.47
C ARG A 102 11.60 -10.47 7.67
N ILE A 103 11.19 -9.30 7.21
CA ILE A 103 9.83 -8.79 7.42
C ILE A 103 9.15 -8.70 6.06
N LYS A 104 7.87 -9.12 6.03
CA LYS A 104 6.98 -8.91 4.89
C LYS A 104 6.06 -7.72 5.17
N MET A 105 6.09 -6.72 4.31
CA MET A 105 5.22 -5.53 4.42
C MET A 105 4.86 -4.90 3.08
N ASN A 106 3.86 -4.04 3.10
CA ASN A 106 3.40 -3.29 1.94
C ASN A 106 4.13 -1.95 1.89
N VAL A 107 4.76 -1.66 0.76
CA VAL A 107 5.46 -0.40 0.52
C VAL A 107 4.72 0.38 -0.57
N PRO A 108 4.41 1.66 -0.36
CA PRO A 108 3.73 2.49 -1.36
C PRO A 108 4.62 2.75 -2.58
N LEU A 109 3.98 2.87 -3.74
CA LEU A 109 4.61 3.25 -5.01
C LEU A 109 4.40 4.74 -5.28
N HIS A 110 5.48 5.47 -5.54
CA HIS A 110 5.44 6.87 -5.93
C HIS A 110 5.79 7.01 -7.42
N PHE A 111 4.81 7.47 -8.19
CA PHE A 111 4.95 7.61 -9.63
C PHE A 111 5.54 8.98 -9.98
N LEU A 112 6.68 8.96 -10.64
CA LEU A 112 7.36 10.15 -11.14
C LEU A 112 7.01 10.37 -12.62
N ASN A 113 7.00 11.63 -13.04
CA ASN A 113 6.82 12.03 -14.43
C ASN A 113 5.48 11.63 -15.08
N GLU A 114 4.42 11.38 -14.30
CA GLU A 114 3.08 11.09 -14.83
C GLU A 114 2.63 12.11 -15.87
N ALA A 115 2.65 13.40 -15.52
CA ALA A 115 2.18 14.49 -16.37
C ALA A 115 3.11 14.79 -17.57
N THR A 116 4.37 14.39 -17.51
CA THR A 116 5.36 14.66 -18.55
C THR A 116 5.56 13.50 -19.52
N SER A 117 5.01 12.33 -19.21
CA SER A 117 5.08 11.13 -20.02
C SER A 117 4.58 11.36 -21.46
N PRO A 118 5.25 10.82 -22.48
CA PRO A 118 4.81 10.89 -23.87
C PRO A 118 3.37 10.40 -24.07
N GLY A 119 2.99 9.33 -23.36
CA GLY A 119 1.65 8.76 -23.41
C GLY A 119 0.55 9.72 -22.94
N VAL A 120 0.77 10.44 -21.84
CA VAL A 120 -0.21 11.45 -21.36
C VAL A 120 -0.26 12.67 -22.28
N LYS A 121 0.89 13.12 -22.79
CA LYS A 121 0.96 14.22 -23.76
C LYS A 121 0.24 13.90 -25.08
N ALA A 122 0.21 12.63 -25.47
CA ALA A 122 -0.53 12.15 -26.63
C ALA A 122 -2.05 11.97 -26.37
N GLY A 123 -2.54 12.36 -25.19
CA GLY A 123 -3.96 12.27 -24.81
C GLY A 123 -4.34 10.96 -24.11
N GLY A 124 -3.36 10.15 -23.69
CA GLY A 124 -3.59 8.96 -22.87
C GLY A 124 -3.88 9.30 -21.40
N GLN A 125 -4.54 8.37 -20.70
CA GLN A 125 -4.78 8.41 -19.26
C GLN A 125 -3.97 7.33 -18.56
N VAL A 126 -3.29 7.70 -17.47
CA VAL A 126 -2.58 6.74 -16.61
C VAL A 126 -3.61 6.04 -15.71
N SER A 127 -3.55 4.72 -15.67
CA SER A 127 -4.33 3.87 -14.75
C SER A 127 -3.38 3.17 -13.80
N HIS A 128 -3.55 3.43 -12.51
CA HIS A 128 -2.79 2.76 -11.45
C HIS A 128 -3.54 1.49 -11.08
N THR A 129 -2.98 0.33 -11.44
CA THR A 129 -3.57 -0.98 -11.09
C THR A 129 -3.20 -1.35 -9.66
N MET A 130 -2.00 -0.96 -9.23
CA MET A 130 -1.49 -1.15 -7.88
C MET A 130 -0.91 0.17 -7.35
N THR A 131 -1.19 0.49 -6.09
CA THR A 131 -0.65 1.66 -5.39
C THR A 131 0.43 1.29 -4.38
N ASP A 132 0.46 0.04 -3.94
CA ASP A 132 1.41 -0.52 -2.99
C ASP A 132 1.83 -1.92 -3.44
N VAL A 133 3.01 -2.35 -3.00
CA VAL A 133 3.57 -3.66 -3.34
C VAL A 133 4.08 -4.35 -2.08
N GLU A 134 3.82 -5.65 -1.98
CA GLU A 134 4.34 -6.46 -0.88
C GLU A 134 5.81 -6.83 -1.12
N VAL A 135 6.66 -6.45 -0.17
CA VAL A 135 8.10 -6.71 -0.19
C VAL A 135 8.55 -7.54 1.01
N ILE A 136 9.63 -8.29 0.84
CA ILE A 136 10.38 -8.98 1.87
C ILE A 136 11.76 -8.35 1.95
N CYS A 137 12.06 -7.70 3.06
CA CYS A 137 13.36 -7.09 3.31
C CYS A 137 13.82 -7.33 4.75
N ALA A 138 15.09 -7.08 5.01
CA ALA A 138 15.56 -6.94 6.38
C ALA A 138 15.04 -5.61 6.96
N ALA A 139 14.90 -5.54 8.28
CA ALA A 139 14.50 -4.31 8.97
C ALA A 139 15.35 -3.07 8.61
N LYS A 140 16.64 -3.27 8.29
CA LYS A 140 17.58 -2.19 7.97
C LYS A 140 17.42 -1.66 6.54
N ASP A 141 16.94 -2.50 5.64
CA ASP A 141 16.86 -2.22 4.21
C ASP A 141 15.44 -1.87 3.77
N LEU A 142 14.59 -1.45 4.73
CA LEU A 142 13.20 -1.13 4.48
C LEU A 142 13.06 0.28 3.87
N PRO A 143 12.61 0.40 2.59
CA PRO A 143 12.34 1.70 1.99
C PRO A 143 11.00 2.28 2.46
N GLU A 144 10.93 3.61 2.54
CA GLU A 144 9.68 4.34 2.82
C GLU A 144 8.72 4.27 1.62
N TYR A 145 9.24 4.38 0.40
CA TYR A 145 8.49 4.28 -0.85
C TYR A 145 9.38 3.72 -1.97
N ILE A 146 8.77 3.23 -3.04
CA ILE A 146 9.45 2.81 -4.27
C ILE A 146 9.08 3.78 -5.39
N GLU A 147 10.09 4.40 -5.99
CA GLU A 147 9.89 5.32 -7.12
C GLU A 147 9.68 4.55 -8.43
N VAL A 148 8.67 4.97 -9.17
CA VAL A 148 8.31 4.41 -10.48
C VAL A 148 8.34 5.52 -11.52
N ASP A 149 9.32 5.50 -12.42
CA ASP A 149 9.48 6.53 -13.45
C ASP A 149 8.67 6.22 -14.70
N LEU A 150 7.70 7.10 -15.02
CA LEU A 150 6.83 6.97 -16.19
C LEU A 150 7.27 7.85 -17.37
N GLY A 151 8.43 8.52 -17.27
CA GLY A 151 8.88 9.51 -18.24
C GLY A 151 9.12 8.99 -19.66
N ALA A 152 9.26 7.68 -19.85
CA ALA A 152 9.46 7.03 -21.15
C ALA A 152 8.24 6.26 -21.67
N MET A 153 7.11 6.24 -20.94
CA MET A 153 5.95 5.44 -21.32
C MET A 153 5.11 6.10 -22.42
N ASN A 154 4.69 5.29 -23.39
CA ASN A 154 3.81 5.65 -24.49
C ASN A 154 2.38 5.16 -24.23
N VAL A 155 1.45 5.57 -25.10
CA VAL A 155 0.08 5.06 -25.06
C VAL A 155 0.07 3.58 -25.44
N GLY A 156 -0.56 2.75 -24.61
CA GLY A 156 -0.61 1.30 -24.76
C GLY A 156 0.45 0.56 -23.96
N ASP A 157 1.44 1.26 -23.40
CA ASP A 157 2.49 0.63 -22.60
C ASP A 157 1.96 0.24 -21.21
N ILE A 158 2.42 -0.93 -20.74
CA ILE A 158 2.11 -1.49 -19.43
C ILE A 158 3.44 -1.72 -18.71
N LEU A 159 3.56 -1.16 -17.52
CA LEU A 159 4.69 -1.39 -16.64
C LEU A 159 4.38 -2.55 -15.69
N HIS A 160 5.29 -3.51 -15.67
CA HIS A 160 5.17 -4.76 -14.94
C HIS A 160 5.97 -4.75 -13.62
N LEU A 161 5.70 -5.69 -12.72
CA LEU A 161 6.41 -5.79 -11.43
C LEU A 161 7.90 -6.07 -11.63
N THR A 162 8.27 -6.76 -12.71
CA THR A 162 9.68 -7.02 -13.07
C THR A 162 10.48 -5.78 -13.42
N ASP A 163 9.81 -4.74 -13.91
CA ASP A 163 10.46 -3.53 -14.42
C ASP A 163 10.72 -2.49 -13.32
N LEU A 164 10.30 -2.78 -12.08
CA LEU A 164 10.49 -1.91 -10.94
C LEU A 164 11.96 -1.88 -10.50
N LYS A 165 12.48 -0.67 -10.29
CA LYS A 165 13.81 -0.44 -9.72
C LYS A 165 13.76 -0.62 -8.22
N LEU A 166 14.06 -1.83 -7.75
CA LEU A 166 14.07 -2.15 -6.32
C LEU A 166 15.40 -1.75 -5.66
N PRO A 167 15.38 -1.17 -4.45
CA PRO A 167 16.59 -0.88 -3.69
C PRO A 167 17.26 -2.18 -3.19
N GLN A 168 18.56 -2.09 -2.86
CA GLN A 168 19.36 -3.25 -2.44
C GLN A 168 18.75 -3.93 -1.19
N GLY A 169 18.60 -5.26 -1.23
CA GLY A 169 18.10 -6.04 -0.10
C GLY A 169 16.57 -6.23 -0.07
N VAL A 170 15.83 -5.59 -0.98
CA VAL A 170 14.37 -5.73 -1.10
C VAL A 170 14.03 -6.78 -2.15
N ALA A 171 13.28 -7.81 -1.76
CA ALA A 171 12.75 -8.81 -2.65
C ALA A 171 11.23 -8.69 -2.74
N LEU A 172 10.64 -8.88 -3.92
CA LEU A 172 9.19 -8.92 -4.06
C LEU A 172 8.64 -10.27 -3.61
N VAL A 173 7.56 -10.25 -2.83
CA VAL A 173 6.89 -11.47 -2.37
C VAL A 173 6.40 -12.30 -3.56
N ALA A 174 5.91 -11.63 -4.60
CA ALA A 174 5.40 -12.24 -5.83
C ALA A 174 6.41 -13.21 -6.48
N PHE A 175 7.71 -12.92 -6.40
CA PHE A 175 8.77 -13.78 -6.95
C PHE A 175 9.37 -14.77 -5.93
N SER A 176 8.95 -14.71 -4.66
CA SER A 176 9.46 -15.60 -3.60
C SER A 176 8.68 -16.91 -3.50
N HIS A 177 7.46 -16.99 -4.02
CA HIS A 177 6.66 -18.20 -4.06
C HIS A 177 7.04 -18.96 -5.35
N GLY A 178 7.96 -19.93 -5.26
CA GLY A 178 8.53 -20.62 -6.42
C GLY A 178 7.50 -20.99 -7.49
N GLY A 179 7.64 -20.34 -8.65
CA GLY A 179 6.80 -20.42 -9.84
C GLY A 179 7.50 -19.66 -10.97
N ASP A 180 7.02 -19.79 -12.21
CA ASP A 180 7.61 -19.07 -13.34
C ASP A 180 7.46 -17.55 -13.10
N PRO A 181 8.51 -16.73 -13.26
CA PRO A 181 8.43 -15.27 -13.05
C PRO A 181 7.31 -14.60 -13.87
N ALA A 182 6.94 -15.19 -15.00
CA ALA A 182 5.87 -14.71 -15.86
C ALA A 182 4.45 -14.90 -15.28
N GLU A 183 4.24 -15.83 -14.34
CA GLU A 183 2.91 -16.09 -13.76
C GLU A 183 2.55 -15.11 -12.63
N HIS A 184 3.56 -14.46 -12.03
CA HIS A 184 3.38 -13.52 -10.93
C HIS A 184 3.65 -12.06 -11.32
N ASP A 185 3.94 -11.82 -12.61
CA ASP A 185 4.24 -10.50 -13.13
C ASP A 185 2.96 -9.70 -13.42
N SER A 186 2.45 -9.07 -12.36
CA SER A 186 1.25 -8.25 -12.44
C SER A 186 1.55 -6.86 -13.02
N ALA A 187 0.59 -6.29 -13.74
CA ALA A 187 0.66 -4.90 -14.20
C ALA A 187 0.57 -3.93 -13.01
N VAL A 188 1.50 -2.99 -12.94
CA VAL A 188 1.57 -1.95 -11.91
C VAL A 188 0.85 -0.68 -12.40
N VAL A 189 1.25 -0.20 -13.57
CA VAL A 189 0.69 0.99 -14.23
C VAL A 189 0.50 0.72 -15.71
N SER A 190 -0.57 1.27 -16.29
CA SER A 190 -0.77 1.28 -17.73
C SER A 190 -1.20 2.66 -18.21
N VAL A 191 -0.79 3.02 -19.42
CA VAL A 191 -1.27 4.24 -20.09
C VAL A 191 -2.19 3.83 -21.23
N HIS A 192 -3.46 4.23 -21.18
CA HIS A 192 -4.46 3.84 -22.17
C HIS A 192 -5.17 5.06 -22.77
N THR A 193 -5.74 4.91 -23.96
CA THR A 193 -6.57 5.98 -24.55
C THR A 193 -7.89 6.12 -23.78
N PRO A 194 -8.30 7.33 -23.36
CA PRO A 194 -9.57 7.53 -22.70
C PRO A 194 -10.72 7.16 -23.64
N ARG A 195 -11.58 6.25 -23.20
CA ARG A 195 -12.78 5.87 -23.95
C ARG A 195 -13.83 6.97 -23.80
N GLY A 196 -13.72 8.02 -24.60
CA GLY A 196 -14.65 9.17 -24.54
C GLY A 196 -14.42 10.28 -25.56
N GLY A 197 -13.59 10.07 -26.59
CA GLY A 197 -13.23 11.13 -27.55
C GLY A 197 -13.09 10.64 -29.00
N ALA A 198 -13.94 9.71 -29.44
CA ALA A 198 -14.22 9.43 -30.85
C ALA A 198 -15.44 8.50 -30.94
N ALA A 199 -16.62 9.06 -30.72
CA ALA A 199 -17.83 8.60 -31.39
C ALA A 199 -18.22 9.70 -32.39
N GLY A 200 -17.37 9.90 -33.40
CA GLY A 200 -17.87 10.30 -34.69
C GLY A 200 -18.28 9.00 -35.36
N ASP A 201 -19.58 8.70 -35.33
CA ASP A 201 -20.16 7.74 -36.26
C ASP A 201 -19.95 8.34 -37.66
N GLY A 202 -18.85 7.90 -38.29
CA GLY A 202 -18.68 8.01 -39.72
C GLY A 202 -19.64 7.03 -40.37
N GLU A 203 -20.50 7.59 -41.21
CA GLU A 203 -21.19 6.97 -42.35
C GLU A 203 -20.80 5.51 -42.60
N GLU A 204 -21.70 4.58 -42.24
CA GLU A 204 -21.81 3.33 -42.97
C GLU A 204 -22.30 3.67 -44.38
N GLY A 205 -21.40 3.51 -45.34
CA GLY A 205 -21.73 3.58 -46.76
C GLY A 205 -22.65 2.44 -47.16
N GLU A 206 -23.81 2.78 -47.69
CA GLU A 206 -24.58 1.92 -48.59
C GLU A 206 -24.45 2.48 -50.02
N GLU A 207 -23.54 1.92 -50.81
CA GLU A 207 -23.66 1.86 -52.27
C GLU A 207 -23.40 0.42 -52.70
N GLU A 208 -24.43 -0.26 -53.19
CA GLU A 208 -24.60 -0.60 -54.62
C GLU A 208 -25.88 -1.43 -54.79
N GLY A 209 -26.74 -1.01 -55.72
CA GLY A 209 -28.00 -1.68 -56.06
C GLY A 209 -27.89 -2.64 -57.23
N GLU A 210 -28.96 -3.40 -57.50
CA GLU A 210 -29.57 -3.54 -58.83
C GLU A 210 -30.82 -4.44 -58.83
N ALA A 211 -31.88 -3.90 -59.46
CA ALA A 211 -32.77 -4.51 -60.47
C ALA A 211 -33.86 -5.56 -60.14
N THR A 212 -34.97 -5.36 -60.88
CA THR A 212 -36.13 -6.22 -61.23
C THR A 212 -37.25 -6.29 -60.17
N GLU A 213 -38.53 -6.05 -60.46
CA GLU A 213 -39.38 -6.12 -61.67
C GLU A 213 -40.48 -5.04 -61.63
#